data_AF-A0A961X1S9-F1
#
_entry.id   AF-A0A961X1S9-F1
#
_cell.length_a   1.000
_cell.length_b   1.000
_cell.length_c   1.000
_cell.angle_alpha   90.00
_cell.angle_beta   90.00
_cell.angle_gamma   90.00
#
_symmetry.space_group_name_H-M   'P 1'
#
loop_
_entity.id
_entity.type
_entity.pdbx_description
1 polymer ?
#
loop_
_entity_poly.entity_id
_entity_poly.type
_entity_poly.pdbx_seq_one_letter_code
_entity_poly.pdbx_strand_id
1 'polypeptide(L)'
;LLIAVMFSIATVITRRASQIRMTPAVCLGTLIAATVSGLLATGYAVSPVNFGWLFAFGAINLGLGLALFATGARLIPAAVAALVGTLEPVLGPVWVWLIHGEVPGLRTIIGGTIVFLALFTHLLTDWLRQRRAQR
;
A
#
# COMPACT_ATOMS: atom_id res chain seq x y z
N LEU A 1 -4.15 6.75 13.25
CA LEU A 1 -4.59 5.58 14.04
C LEU A 1 -5.75 4.84 13.39
N LEU A 2 -6.88 5.49 13.06
CA LEU A 2 -8.00 4.82 12.39
C LEU A 2 -7.60 4.09 11.09
N ILE A 3 -6.84 4.75 10.21
CA ILE A 3 -6.34 4.15 8.96
C ILE A 3 -5.50 2.89 9.25
N ALA A 4 -4.59 2.96 10.22
CA ALA A 4 -3.74 1.83 10.60
C ALA A 4 -4.56 0.65 11.14
N VAL A 5 -5.57 0.92 11.97
CA VAL A 5 -6.49 -0.11 12.49
C VAL A 5 -7.31 -0.73 11.36
N MET A 6 -7.88 0.07 10.46
CA MET A 6 -8.64 -0.41 9.31
C MET A 6 -7.77 -1.25 8.35
N PHE A 7 -6.55 -0.80 8.08
CA PHE A 7 -5.60 -1.50 7.23
C PHE A 7 -5.16 -2.84 7.86
N SER A 8 -4.93 -2.86 9.17
CA SER A 8 -4.63 -4.09 9.92
C SER A 8 -5.80 -5.08 9.87
N ILE A 9 -7.02 -4.62 10.11
CA ILE A 9 -8.24 -5.46 10.05
C ILE A 9 -8.44 -6.02 8.64
N ALA A 10 -8.34 -5.18 7.61
CA ALA A 10 -8.45 -5.59 6.23
C ALA A 10 -7.41 -6.67 5.90
N THR A 11 -6.14 -6.46 6.28
CA THR A 11 -5.06 -7.43 6.07
C THR A 11 -5.34 -8.77 6.75
N VAL A 12 -5.81 -8.75 8.00
CA VAL A 12 -6.13 -9.97 8.76
C VAL A 12 -7.31 -10.73 8.14
N ILE A 13 -8.40 -10.03 7.78
CA ILE A 13 -9.57 -10.63 7.12
C ILE A 13 -9.17 -11.23 5.76
N THR A 14 -8.37 -10.49 4.98
CA THR A 14 -7.87 -10.95 3.69
C THR A 14 -7.07 -12.24 3.79
N ARG A 15 -6.27 -12.38 4.86
CA ARG A 15 -5.52 -13.62 5.11
C ARG A 15 -6.41 -14.76 5.61
N ARG A 16 -7.36 -14.48 6.50
CA ARG A 16 -8.26 -15.49 7.07
C ARG A 16 -9.21 -16.06 6.02
N ALA A 17 -9.64 -15.24 5.07
CA ALA A 17 -10.52 -15.62 3.96
C ALA A 17 -9.75 -15.84 2.65
N SER A 18 -8.50 -16.32 2.71
CA SER A 18 -7.64 -16.54 1.52
C SER A 18 -8.23 -17.49 0.47
N GLN A 19 -9.20 -18.32 0.86
CA GLN A 19 -9.97 -19.21 -0.01
C GLN A 19 -10.99 -18.47 -0.91
N ILE A 20 -11.35 -17.23 -0.57
CA ILE A 20 -12.34 -16.42 -1.31
C ILE A 20 -11.61 -15.47 -2.26
N ARG A 21 -12.15 -15.29 -3.47
CA ARG A 21 -11.64 -14.27 -4.41
C ARG A 21 -11.89 -12.89 -3.80
N MET A 22 -10.81 -12.18 -3.45
CA MET A 22 -10.86 -10.84 -2.82
C MET A 22 -11.32 -9.73 -3.78
N THR A 23 -11.19 -9.94 -5.09
CA THR A 23 -11.56 -8.96 -6.13
C THR A 23 -12.99 -8.40 -5.98
N PRO A 24 -14.06 -9.21 -5.85
CA PRO A 24 -15.41 -8.70 -5.64
C PRO A 24 -15.57 -7.92 -4.32
N ALA A 25 -14.88 -8.33 -3.25
CA ALA A 25 -14.93 -7.62 -1.97
C ALA A 25 -14.29 -6.22 -2.08
N VAL A 26 -13.17 -6.11 -2.78
CA VAL A 26 -12.51 -4.81 -3.06
C VAL A 26 -13.40 -3.93 -3.94
N CYS A 27 -13.99 -4.46 -5.01
CA CYS A 27 -14.91 -3.70 -5.86
C CYS A 27 -16.11 -3.15 -5.08
N LEU A 28 -16.71 -3.98 -4.22
CA LEU A 28 -17.83 -3.57 -3.38
C LEU A 28 -17.40 -2.50 -2.37
N GLY A 29 -16.22 -2.65 -1.76
CA GLY A 29 -15.62 -1.62 -0.90
C GLY A 29 -15.42 -0.28 -1.62
N THR A 30 -14.91 -0.29 -2.85
CA THR A 30 -14.73 0.93 -3.65
C THR A 30 -16.06 1.56 -4.07
N LEU A 31 -17.10 0.76 -4.35
CA LEU A 31 -18.46 1.26 -4.64
C LEU A 31 -19.09 1.93 -3.43
N ILE A 32 -18.96 1.33 -2.25
CA ILE A 32 -19.43 1.93 -0.99
C ILE A 32 -18.69 3.24 -0.73
N ALA A 33 -17.36 3.23 -0.85
CA ALA A 33 -16.54 4.43 -0.66
C ALA A 33 -16.91 5.55 -1.65
N ALA A 34 -17.14 5.22 -2.93
CA ALA A 34 -17.58 6.18 -3.93
C ALA A 34 -18.96 6.77 -3.59
N THR A 35 -19.92 5.93 -3.17
CA THR A 35 -21.26 6.37 -2.80
C THR A 35 -21.22 7.29 -1.58
N VAL A 36 -20.53 6.88 -0.51
CA VAL A 36 -20.41 7.68 0.71
C VAL A 36 -19.67 8.99 0.43
N SER A 37 -18.59 8.95 -0.35
CA SER A 37 -17.85 10.16 -0.74
C SER A 37 -18.69 11.10 -1.60
N GLY A 38 -19.55 10.58 -2.47
CA GLY A 38 -20.50 11.38 -3.25
C GLY A 38 -21.53 12.06 -2.36
N LEU A 39 -22.11 11.34 -1.39
CA LEU A 39 -23.09 11.93 -0.46
C LEU A 39 -22.49 13.05 0.42
N LEU A 40 -21.20 12.95 0.74
CA LEU A 40 -20.47 13.97 1.50
C LEU A 40 -19.86 15.07 0.61
N ALA A 41 -19.93 14.94 -0.71
CA ALA A 41 -19.33 15.92 -1.62
C ALA A 41 -20.11 17.24 -1.56
N THR A 42 -19.40 18.33 -1.32
CA THR A 42 -19.96 19.69 -1.29
C THR A 42 -20.24 20.25 -2.69
N GLY A 43 -19.77 19.56 -3.75
CA GLY A 43 -20.00 19.93 -5.13
C GLY A 43 -19.28 18.98 -6.10
N TYR A 44 -19.77 18.92 -7.33
CA TYR A 44 -19.26 18.04 -8.40
C TYR A 44 -18.60 18.82 -9.54
N ALA A 45 -18.40 20.13 -9.38
CA ALA A 45 -17.78 20.97 -10.39
C ALA A 45 -16.28 20.69 -10.44
N VAL A 46 -15.86 19.85 -11.38
CA VAL A 46 -14.46 19.51 -11.63
C VAL A 46 -14.11 19.89 -13.07
N SER A 47 -13.00 20.61 -13.26
CA SER A 47 -12.46 20.90 -14.59
C SER A 47 -12.19 19.59 -15.36
N PRO A 48 -12.45 19.52 -16.68
CA PRO A 48 -12.17 18.32 -17.48
C PRO A 48 -10.75 17.78 -17.32
N VAL A 49 -9.77 18.67 -17.15
CA VAL A 49 -8.36 18.30 -16.91
C VAL A 49 -8.19 17.60 -15.56
N ASN A 50 -8.78 18.16 -14.51
CA ASN A 50 -8.71 17.57 -13.17
C ASN A 50 -9.47 16.24 -13.11
N PHE A 51 -10.56 16.12 -13.87
CA PHE A 51 -11.28 14.86 -14.01
C PHE A 51 -10.40 13.78 -14.67
N GLY A 52 -9.63 14.14 -15.70
CA GLY A 52 -8.64 13.25 -16.31
C GLY A 52 -7.58 12.75 -15.32
N TRP A 53 -7.03 13.64 -14.49
CA TRP A 53 -6.09 13.27 -13.43
C TRP A 53 -6.72 12.38 -12.36
N LEU A 54 -7.96 12.68 -11.95
CA LEU A 54 -8.68 11.88 -10.96
C LEU A 54 -8.98 10.48 -11.48
N PHE A 55 -9.34 10.37 -12.76
CA PHE A 55 -9.53 9.09 -13.44
C PHE A 55 -8.22 8.31 -13.53
N ALA A 56 -7.12 8.95 -13.96
CA ALA A 56 -5.82 8.30 -14.03
C ALA A 56 -5.35 7.82 -12.64
N PHE A 57 -5.55 8.61 -11.60
CA PHE A 57 -5.26 8.22 -10.23
C PHE A 57 -6.11 7.00 -9.79
N GLY A 58 -7.43 7.03 -10.02
CA GLY A 58 -8.29 5.92 -9.66
C GLY A 58 -8.01 4.62 -10.45
N ALA A 59 -7.85 4.72 -11.76
CA ALA A 59 -7.67 3.56 -12.62
C ALA A 59 -6.25 2.97 -12.53
N ILE A 60 -5.23 3.83 -12.62
CA ILE A 60 -3.82 3.40 -12.72
C ILE A 60 -3.19 3.26 -11.34
N ASN A 61 -3.34 4.25 -10.45
CA ASN A 61 -2.69 4.15 -9.14
C ASN A 61 -3.42 3.16 -8.23
N LEU A 62 -4.74 3.36 -8.05
CA LEU A 62 -5.52 2.52 -7.14
C LEU A 62 -5.92 1.18 -7.77
N GLY A 63 -6.55 1.20 -8.96
CA GLY A 63 -7.10 0.02 -9.61
C GLY A 63 -6.04 -1.00 -10.03
N LEU A 64 -5.09 -0.57 -10.86
CA LEU A 64 -3.97 -1.42 -11.29
C LEU A 64 -3.08 -1.82 -10.09
N GLY A 65 -2.83 -0.90 -9.15
CA GLY A 65 -2.08 -1.20 -7.92
C GLY A 65 -2.71 -2.34 -7.11
N LEU A 66 -4.02 -2.28 -6.86
CA LEU A 66 -4.76 -3.35 -6.18
C LEU A 66 -4.77 -4.66 -6.96
N ALA A 67 -4.93 -4.60 -8.29
CA ALA A 67 -4.90 -5.79 -9.15
C ALA A 67 -3.54 -6.51 -9.10
N LEU A 68 -2.45 -5.74 -9.19
CA LEU A 68 -1.09 -6.24 -9.06
C LEU A 68 -0.82 -6.79 -7.65
N PHE A 69 -1.28 -6.09 -6.60
CA PHE A 69 -1.13 -6.56 -5.22
C PHE A 69 -1.90 -7.86 -4.97
N ALA A 70 -3.17 -7.93 -5.34
CA ALA A 70 -4.01 -9.10 -5.11
C ALA A 70 -3.52 -10.35 -5.88
N THR A 71 -2.95 -10.13 -7.07
CA THR A 71 -2.36 -11.21 -7.89
C THR A 71 -0.97 -11.58 -7.37
N GLY A 72 -0.10 -10.59 -7.16
CA GLY A 72 1.28 -10.75 -6.70
C GLY A 72 1.38 -11.37 -5.31
N ALA A 73 0.53 -10.98 -4.36
CA ALA A 73 0.53 -11.54 -3.01
C ALA A 73 0.27 -13.06 -2.97
N ARG A 74 -0.28 -13.64 -4.04
CA ARG A 74 -0.47 -15.09 -4.18
C ARG A 74 0.73 -15.81 -4.82
N LEU A 75 1.61 -15.06 -5.48
CA LEU A 75 2.75 -15.58 -6.27
C LEU A 75 4.06 -15.59 -5.49
N ILE A 76 4.19 -14.77 -4.45
CA ILE A 76 5.43 -14.64 -3.65
C ILE A 76 5.24 -15.11 -2.20
N PRO A 77 6.29 -15.66 -1.56
CA PRO A 77 6.26 -16.03 -0.15
C PRO A 77 5.84 -14.85 0.74
N ALA A 78 5.09 -15.14 1.80
CA ALA A 78 4.54 -14.12 2.71
C ALA A 78 5.59 -13.16 3.28
N ALA A 79 6.81 -13.65 3.50
CA ALA A 79 7.94 -12.82 3.94
C ALA A 79 8.26 -11.73 2.89
N VAL A 80 8.38 -12.09 1.61
CA VAL A 80 8.69 -11.14 0.52
C VAL A 80 7.57 -10.12 0.33
N ALA A 81 6.31 -10.54 0.42
CA ALA A 81 5.18 -9.62 0.36
C ALA A 81 5.21 -8.59 1.50
N ALA A 82 5.60 -9.00 2.71
CA ALA A 82 5.76 -8.10 3.86
C ALA A 82 6.93 -7.12 3.67
N LEU A 83 8.05 -7.53 3.06
CA LEU A 83 9.10 -6.57 2.65
C LEU A 83 8.54 -5.52 1.70
N VAL A 84 7.89 -5.97 0.64
CA VAL A 84 7.45 -5.06 -0.44
C VAL A 84 6.48 -4.04 0.14
N GLY A 85 5.55 -4.47 0.99
CA GLY A 85 4.62 -3.58 1.68
C GLY A 85 5.28 -2.61 2.67
N THR A 86 6.47 -2.92 3.18
CA THR A 86 7.21 -2.04 4.10
C THR A 86 8.25 -1.17 3.40
N LEU A 87 8.65 -1.52 2.18
CA LEU A 87 9.44 -0.69 1.26
C LEU A 87 8.63 0.48 0.70
N GLU A 88 7.32 0.30 0.49
CA GLU A 88 6.44 1.34 -0.08
C GLU A 88 6.46 2.67 0.73
N PRO A 89 6.34 2.67 2.06
CA PRO A 89 6.42 3.90 2.85
C PRO A 89 7.79 4.59 2.81
N VAL A 90 8.86 3.82 2.59
CA VAL A 90 10.23 4.35 2.46
C VAL A 90 10.43 4.95 1.06
N LEU A 91 9.86 4.32 0.04
CA LEU A 91 9.93 4.81 -1.35
C LEU A 91 9.11 6.08 -1.57
N GLY A 92 8.02 6.30 -0.82
CA GLY A 92 7.17 7.49 -0.94
C GLY A 92 7.96 8.81 -0.91
N PRO A 93 8.71 9.10 0.18
CA PRO A 93 9.56 10.30 0.25
C PRO A 93 10.64 10.38 -0.84
N VAL A 94 11.17 9.23 -1.28
CA VAL A 94 12.17 9.19 -2.36
C VAL A 94 11.54 9.64 -3.69
N TRP A 95 10.33 9.18 -4.01
CA TRP A 95 9.62 9.60 -5.22
C TRP A 95 9.26 11.08 -5.22
N VAL A 96 8.81 11.62 -4.09
CA VAL A 96 8.49 13.05 -3.96
C VAL A 96 9.75 13.90 -4.14
N TRP A 97 10.87 13.50 -3.50
CA TRP A 97 12.15 14.17 -3.68
C TRP A 97 12.61 14.16 -5.14
N LEU A 98 12.51 13.03 -5.84
CA LEU A 98 12.94 12.89 -7.24
C LEU A 98 12.06 13.67 -8.24
N ILE A 99 10.74 13.67 -8.04
CA ILE A 99 9.78 14.23 -9.01
C ILE A 99 9.49 15.71 -8.72
N HIS A 100 9.32 16.07 -7.45
CA HIS A 100 8.92 17.42 -7.04
C HIS A 100 10.08 18.25 -6.48
N GLY A 101 11.27 17.64 -6.30
CA GLY A 101 12.44 18.35 -5.78
C GLY A 101 12.33 18.75 -4.31
N GLU A 102 11.29 18.28 -3.60
CA GLU A 102 11.12 18.59 -2.18
C GLU A 102 12.21 17.90 -1.37
N VAL A 103 13.15 18.68 -0.84
CA VAL A 103 14.21 18.16 0.02
C VAL A 103 13.56 17.60 1.29
N PRO A 104 13.65 16.27 1.54
CA PRO A 104 13.04 15.68 2.72
C PRO A 104 13.66 16.29 3.96
N GLY A 105 12.83 16.88 4.82
CA GLY A 105 13.29 17.47 6.07
C GLY A 105 13.97 16.42 6.97
N LEU A 106 14.80 16.89 7.91
CA LEU A 106 15.58 16.02 8.79
C LEU A 106 14.72 14.96 9.53
N ARG A 107 13.48 15.31 9.89
CA ARG A 107 12.53 14.39 10.53
C ARG A 107 12.12 13.23 9.61
N THR A 108 11.93 13.48 8.32
CA THR A 108 11.60 12.46 7.31
C THR A 108 12.79 11.52 7.10
N ILE A 109 14.01 12.07 7.08
CA ILE A 109 15.24 11.27 6.95
C ILE A 109 15.43 10.37 8.18
N ILE A 110 15.28 10.91 9.39
CA ILE A 110 15.40 10.13 10.63
C ILE A 110 14.34 9.02 10.68
N GLY A 111 13.07 9.35 10.40
CA GLY A 111 11.98 8.37 10.38
C GLY A 111 12.20 7.28 9.32
N GLY A 112 12.58 7.66 8.10
CA GLY A 112 12.89 6.73 7.02
C GLY A 112 14.06 5.81 7.36
N THR A 113 15.12 6.34 7.99
CA THR A 113 16.28 5.57 8.42
C THR A 113 15.91 4.53 9.49
N ILE A 114 15.07 4.91 10.48
CA ILE A 114 14.59 3.99 11.53
C ILE A 114 13.78 2.85 10.91
N VAL A 115 12.85 3.16 10.01
CA VAL A 115 12.05 2.14 9.31
C VAL A 115 12.95 1.23 8.48
N PHE A 116 13.88 1.81 7.71
CA PHE A 116 14.82 1.04 6.89
C PHE A 116 15.68 0.08 7.72
N LEU A 117 16.24 0.53 8.85
CA LEU A 117 17.00 -0.30 9.78
C LEU A 117 16.16 -1.43 10.39
N ALA A 118 14.92 -1.13 10.80
CA ALA A 118 14.01 -2.14 11.33
C ALA A 118 13.71 -3.24 10.30
N LEU A 119 13.51 -2.87 9.04
CA LEU A 119 13.29 -3.83 7.96
C LEU A 119 14.53 -4.63 7.62
N PHE A 120 15.68 -3.97 7.52
CA PHE A 120 16.95 -4.62 7.22
C PHE A 120 17.30 -5.67 8.29
N THR A 121 17.11 -5.34 9.56
CA THR A 121 17.34 -6.29 10.67
C THR A 121 16.34 -7.43 10.70
N HIS A 122 15.05 -7.16 10.47
CA HIS A 122 14.02 -8.21 10.38
C HIS A 122 14.36 -9.21 9.27
N LEU A 123 14.71 -8.70 8.10
CA LEU A 123 15.12 -9.48 6.94
C LEU A 123 16.35 -10.35 7.17
N LEU A 124 17.40 -9.74 7.72
CA LEU A 124 18.63 -10.44 8.02
C LEU A 124 18.38 -11.58 9.00
N THR A 125 17.55 -11.34 10.02
CA THR A 125 17.19 -12.34 11.02
C THR A 125 16.40 -13.50 10.39
N ASP A 126 15.41 -13.21 9.55
CA ASP A 126 14.63 -14.24 8.85
C ASP A 126 15.49 -15.09 7.91
N TRP A 127 16.40 -14.46 7.17
CA TRP A 127 17.33 -15.17 6.29
C TRP A 127 18.30 -16.07 7.07
N LEU A 128 18.84 -15.59 8.20
CA LEU A 128 19.70 -16.36 9.09
C LEU A 128 18.95 -17.55 9.71
N ARG A 129 17.67 -17.39 10.07
CA ARG A 129 16.81 -18.47 10.57
C ARG A 129 16.54 -19.54 9.51
N GLN A 130 16.23 -19.13 8.28
CA GLN A 130 16.04 -20.08 7.17
C GLN A 130 17.31 -20.88 6.85
N ARG A 131 18.48 -20.23 6.87
CA ARG A 131 19.77 -20.92 6.70
C ARG A 131 20.08 -21.93 7.80
N ARG A 132 19.64 -21.69 9.04
CA ARG A 132 19.79 -22.63 10.15
C ARG A 132 18.81 -23.80 10.09
N ALA A 133 17.63 -23.62 9.51
CA ALA A 133 16.62 -24.68 9.36
C ALA A 133 16.89 -25.64 8.19
N GLN A 134 17.79 -25.28 7.26
CA GLN A 134 18.22 -26.13 6.14
C GLN A 134 19.53 -26.90 6.39
N ARG A 135 20.18 -26.69 7.53
CA ARG A 135 21.33 -27.49 7.99
C ARG A 135 20.85 -28.51 9.01
#